data_AF-A0A3D1QYX9-F1
#
_entry.id   AF-A0A3D1QYX9-F1
#
_cell.length_a   1.000
_cell.length_b   1.000
_cell.length_c   1.000
_cell.angle_alpha   90.00
_cell.angle_beta   90.00
_cell.angle_gamma   90.00
#
_symmetry.space_group_name_H-M   'P 1'
#
loop_
_entity.id
_entity.type
_entity.pdbx_description
1 polymer ?
#
loop_
_entity_poly.entity_id
_entity_poly.type
_entity_poly.pdbx_seq_one_letter_code
_entity_poly.pdbx_strand_id
1 'polypeptide(L)'
;MAARHELSQLVDRLKRGTGLEREQAAEELAVMSRLGLSTSDALRALQSAAAELAPRADGKDTGAQLVRAAARMPRRVYIPVIEEHFARYSKAAKVEALRLLLHIGDQKAANTYMALVRRFAGERLPSLAADALLDKPEHLERYFPALLACVEEPCLAAEVCELAVALCENGLLEPSSLRPLAPAVVRAYAWRRERLLRAERGEARDPLRQAELHGLRGEALLFLELFGFLATPEAEAELHSALGYRDPRLRAVAVGALLRLNRHVDPTHLRGVAEDPETRTWLTGRLRQIGKLSLLSEARLPEATTR
;
A
#
# COMPACT_ATOMS: atom_id res chain seq x y z
N MET A 1 27.85 -4.50 31.49
CA MET A 1 27.20 -5.80 31.77
C MET A 1 25.74 -5.65 32.21
N ALA A 2 25.36 -4.62 32.97
CA ALA A 2 23.98 -4.37 33.43
C ALA A 2 22.91 -4.34 32.30
N ALA A 3 23.12 -3.55 31.25
CA ALA A 3 22.15 -3.42 30.14
C ALA A 3 21.82 -4.75 29.41
N ARG A 4 22.77 -5.70 29.38
CA ARG A 4 22.60 -6.99 28.68
C ARG A 4 21.64 -7.93 29.43
N HIS A 5 21.47 -7.70 30.73
CA HIS A 5 20.57 -8.47 31.60
C HIS A 5 19.13 -7.93 31.51
N GLU A 6 18.98 -6.62 31.33
CA GLU A 6 17.69 -5.92 31.29
C GLU A 6 16.82 -6.36 30.10
N LEU A 7 17.34 -6.38 28.86
CA LEU A 7 16.51 -6.79 27.72
C LEU A 7 16.11 -8.27 27.80
N SER A 8 16.98 -9.16 28.28
CA SER A 8 16.65 -10.58 28.40
C SER A 8 15.51 -10.81 29.39
N GLN A 9 15.57 -10.16 30.56
CA GLN A 9 14.49 -10.19 31.54
C GLN A 9 13.20 -9.62 30.97
N LEU A 10 13.29 -8.53 30.21
CA LEU A 10 12.15 -7.92 29.55
C LEU A 10 11.52 -8.87 28.53
N VAL A 11 12.32 -9.49 27.67
CA VAL A 11 11.86 -10.47 26.68
C VAL A 11 11.20 -11.68 27.36
N ASP A 12 11.74 -12.14 28.49
CA ASP A 12 11.14 -13.23 29.25
C ASP A 12 9.79 -12.84 29.86
N ARG A 13 9.67 -11.61 30.40
CA ARG A 13 8.39 -11.05 30.84
C ARG A 13 7.39 -10.91 29.69
N LEU A 14 7.83 -10.45 28.52
CA LEU A 14 7.00 -10.39 27.31
C LEU A 14 6.50 -11.76 26.84
N LYS A 15 7.32 -12.80 27.02
CA LYS A 15 7.01 -14.19 26.61
C LYS A 15 6.09 -14.91 27.59
N ARG A 16 6.39 -14.84 28.88
CA ARG A 16 5.84 -15.73 29.92
C ARG A 16 5.10 -15.00 31.03
N GLY A 17 5.13 -13.67 31.05
CA GLY A 17 4.45 -12.88 32.05
C GLY A 17 2.92 -12.94 31.92
N THR A 18 2.25 -12.57 33.00
CA THR A 18 0.81 -12.29 33.03
C THR A 18 0.44 -11.11 32.10
N GLY A 19 -0.86 -10.85 31.90
CA GLY A 19 -1.30 -9.73 31.05
C GLY A 19 -0.67 -8.38 31.45
N LEU A 20 -0.72 -8.06 32.74
CA LEU A 20 -0.15 -6.82 33.30
C LEU A 20 1.38 -6.78 33.17
N GLU A 21 2.08 -7.87 33.47
CA GLU A 21 3.54 -7.93 33.36
C GLU A 21 4.02 -7.75 31.91
N ARG A 22 3.27 -8.28 30.94
CA ARG A 22 3.55 -8.11 29.52
C ARG A 22 3.30 -6.68 29.05
N GLU A 23 2.29 -6.01 29.59
CA GLU A 23 2.05 -4.59 29.29
C GLU A 23 3.16 -3.69 29.83
N GLN A 24 3.53 -3.87 31.09
CA GLN A 24 4.66 -3.15 31.70
C GLN A 24 5.96 -3.39 30.94
N ALA A 25 6.27 -4.65 30.59
CA ALA A 25 7.46 -4.97 29.81
C ALA A 25 7.42 -4.33 28.41
N ALA A 26 6.25 -4.23 27.77
CA ALA A 26 6.11 -3.56 26.48
C ALA A 26 6.33 -2.04 26.58
N GLU A 27 5.87 -1.41 27.68
CA GLU A 27 6.14 0.01 27.96
C GLU A 27 7.63 0.26 28.21
N GLU A 28 8.26 -0.57 29.03
CA GLU A 28 9.71 -0.54 29.27
C GLU A 28 10.49 -0.69 27.96
N LEU A 29 10.09 -1.61 27.07
CA LEU A 29 10.72 -1.79 25.76
C LEU A 29 10.54 -0.53 24.91
N ALA A 30 9.38 0.10 24.95
CA ALA A 30 9.12 1.33 24.21
C ALA A 30 10.06 2.45 24.69
N VAL A 31 10.24 2.62 26.01
CA VAL A 31 11.18 3.58 26.59
C VAL A 31 12.62 3.26 26.20
N MET A 32 13.07 2.01 26.38
CA MET A 32 14.42 1.57 25.99
C MET A 32 14.67 1.78 24.49
N SER A 33 13.69 1.51 23.64
CA SER A 33 13.83 1.68 22.20
C SER A 33 14.03 3.14 21.77
N ARG A 34 13.42 4.10 22.48
CA ARG A 34 13.59 5.54 22.20
C ARG A 34 15.01 6.01 22.48
N LEU A 35 15.67 5.41 23.47
CA LEU A 35 17.08 5.67 23.77
C LEU A 35 18.04 4.99 22.78
N GLY A 36 17.52 4.08 21.95
CA GLY A 36 18.28 3.29 20.99
C GLY A 36 18.84 2.02 21.63
N LEU A 37 18.52 0.87 21.05
CA LEU A 37 19.07 -0.41 21.52
C LEU A 37 20.55 -0.55 21.12
N SER A 38 21.33 -1.12 22.03
CA SER A 38 22.67 -1.60 21.70
C SER A 38 22.61 -2.64 20.56
N THR A 39 23.69 -2.85 19.83
CA THR A 39 23.70 -3.82 18.71
C THR A 39 23.33 -5.23 19.17
N SER A 40 23.85 -5.67 20.32
CA SER A 40 23.53 -6.99 20.86
C SER A 40 22.08 -7.11 21.29
N ASP A 41 21.51 -6.05 21.85
CA ASP A 41 20.13 -6.05 22.34
C ASP A 41 19.15 -6.01 21.16
N ALA A 42 19.42 -5.21 20.14
CA ALA A 42 18.65 -5.20 18.90
C ALA A 42 18.66 -6.56 18.19
N LEU A 43 19.83 -7.21 18.09
CA LEU A 43 19.94 -8.57 17.51
C LEU A 43 19.11 -9.58 18.30
N ARG A 44 19.15 -9.52 19.63
CA ARG A 44 18.34 -10.40 20.49
C ARG A 44 16.85 -10.12 20.34
N ALA A 45 16.45 -8.86 20.18
CA ALA A 45 15.06 -8.50 19.93
C ALA A 45 14.56 -9.11 18.61
N LEU A 46 15.34 -9.00 17.53
CA LEU A 46 15.03 -9.60 16.23
C LEU A 46 14.93 -11.13 16.29
N GLN A 47 15.83 -11.80 17.02
CA GLN A 47 15.75 -13.24 17.25
C GLN A 47 14.52 -13.62 18.07
N SER A 48 14.21 -12.84 19.10
CA SER A 48 13.11 -13.12 20.02
C SER A 48 11.74 -12.89 19.38
N ALA A 49 11.65 -12.03 18.36
CA ALA A 49 10.45 -11.83 17.55
C ALA A 49 10.03 -13.08 16.77
N ALA A 50 10.92 -14.07 16.60
CA ALA A 50 10.65 -15.36 15.95
C ALA A 50 10.12 -16.45 16.89
N ALA A 51 10.02 -16.13 18.19
CA ALA A 51 9.46 -17.02 19.18
C ALA A 51 7.93 -17.02 19.10
N GLU A 52 7.31 -18.08 19.60
CA GLU A 52 5.88 -18.06 19.87
C GLU A 52 5.63 -17.16 21.09
N LEU A 53 4.93 -16.04 20.86
CA LEU A 53 4.68 -14.99 21.85
C LEU A 53 3.20 -14.98 22.21
N ALA A 54 2.90 -14.97 23.50
CA ALA A 54 1.52 -14.94 23.97
C ALA A 54 0.81 -13.63 23.55
N PRO A 55 -0.46 -13.69 23.13
CA PRO A 55 -1.21 -12.52 22.67
C PRO A 55 -1.47 -11.52 23.80
N ARG A 56 -1.27 -10.23 23.55
CA ARG A 56 -1.47 -9.16 24.54
C ARG A 56 -2.94 -8.75 24.61
N ALA A 57 -3.39 -8.26 25.77
CA ALA A 57 -4.77 -7.81 25.97
C ALA A 57 -5.11 -6.57 25.12
N ASP A 58 -4.11 -5.72 24.85
CA ASP A 58 -4.24 -4.56 23.95
C ASP A 58 -4.26 -4.92 22.45
N GLY A 59 -4.23 -6.21 22.11
CA GLY A 59 -4.25 -6.71 20.73
C GLY A 59 -2.98 -6.43 19.92
N LYS A 60 -1.95 -5.79 20.50
CA LYS A 60 -0.70 -5.49 19.78
C LYS A 60 0.20 -6.71 19.71
N ASP A 61 0.89 -6.83 18.58
CA ASP A 61 1.84 -7.91 18.32
C ASP A 61 3.20 -7.63 18.96
N THR A 62 3.57 -8.44 19.94
CA THR A 62 4.85 -8.34 20.66
C THR A 62 6.06 -8.53 19.73
N GLY A 63 5.96 -9.44 18.75
CA GLY A 63 7.04 -9.68 17.79
C GLY A 63 7.30 -8.45 16.94
N ALA A 64 6.24 -7.80 16.46
CA ALA A 64 6.31 -6.55 15.72
C ALA A 64 6.92 -5.42 16.56
N GLN A 65 6.58 -5.34 17.85
CA GLN A 65 7.20 -4.36 18.77
C GLN A 65 8.70 -4.58 18.95
N LEU A 66 9.14 -5.84 19.08
CA LEU A 66 10.57 -6.18 19.18
C LEU A 66 11.32 -5.80 17.91
N VAL A 67 10.77 -6.09 16.72
CA VAL A 67 11.36 -5.68 15.44
C VAL A 67 11.40 -4.15 15.32
N ARG A 68 10.31 -3.46 15.67
CA ARG A 68 10.22 -2.00 15.66
C ARG A 68 11.22 -1.36 16.64
N ALA A 69 11.46 -1.98 17.79
CA ALA A 69 12.45 -1.51 18.75
C ALA A 69 13.88 -1.59 18.17
N ALA A 70 14.21 -2.68 17.48
CA ALA A 70 15.47 -2.81 16.75
C ALA A 70 15.58 -1.81 15.59
N ALA A 71 14.46 -1.50 14.93
CA ALA A 71 14.39 -0.60 13.78
C ALA A 71 14.67 0.88 14.10
N ARG A 72 14.71 1.27 15.38
CA ARG A 72 15.07 2.65 15.80
C ARG A 72 16.49 3.05 15.41
N MET A 73 17.40 2.08 15.33
CA MET A 73 18.76 2.28 14.83
C MET A 73 19.07 1.18 13.80
N PRO A 74 18.67 1.36 12.53
CA PRO A 74 18.91 0.38 11.47
C PRO A 74 20.41 0.08 11.30
N ARG A 75 20.80 -1.19 11.26
CA ARG A 75 22.21 -1.61 11.08
C ARG A 75 22.31 -2.80 10.13
N ARG A 76 23.35 -2.81 9.29
CA ARG A 76 23.63 -3.88 8.31
C ARG A 76 23.72 -5.29 8.93
N VAL A 77 24.20 -5.37 10.17
CA VAL A 77 24.33 -6.62 10.93
C VAL A 77 22.99 -7.31 11.22
N TYR A 78 21.85 -6.59 11.07
CA TYR A 78 20.52 -7.16 11.28
C TYR A 78 20.04 -8.02 10.11
N ILE A 79 20.55 -7.79 8.89
CA ILE A 79 20.05 -8.43 7.67
C ILE A 79 20.07 -9.97 7.77
N PRO A 80 21.17 -10.63 8.18
CA PRO A 80 21.21 -12.09 8.26
C PRO A 80 20.23 -12.66 9.28
N VAL A 81 20.02 -11.97 10.41
CA VAL A 81 19.08 -12.40 11.46
C VAL A 81 17.63 -12.31 10.98
N ILE A 82 17.30 -11.24 10.25
CA ILE A 82 15.98 -11.10 9.61
C ILE A 82 15.78 -12.23 8.62
N GLU A 83 16.75 -12.46 7.73
CA GLU A 83 16.69 -13.52 6.71
C GLU A 83 16.49 -14.92 7.32
N GLU A 84 17.24 -15.25 8.36
CA GLU A 84 17.17 -16.54 9.06
C GLU A 84 15.80 -16.79 9.72
N HIS A 85 15.20 -15.75 10.30
CA HIS A 85 14.02 -15.89 11.16
C HIS A 85 12.70 -15.47 10.51
N PHE A 86 12.74 -14.84 9.32
CA PHE A 86 11.57 -14.22 8.69
C PHE A 86 10.36 -15.14 8.58
N ALA A 87 10.58 -16.41 8.21
CA ALA A 87 9.51 -17.39 8.05
C ALA A 87 8.67 -17.57 9.34
N ARG A 88 9.32 -17.45 10.50
CA ARG A 88 8.73 -17.65 11.83
C ARG A 88 8.13 -16.39 12.45
N TYR A 89 8.38 -15.23 11.85
CA TYR A 89 7.76 -13.99 12.30
C TYR A 89 6.25 -14.03 12.12
N SER A 90 5.55 -13.41 13.08
CA SER A 90 4.13 -13.11 12.93
C SER A 90 3.89 -12.21 11.71
N LYS A 91 2.64 -12.12 11.25
CA LYS A 91 2.28 -11.27 10.11
C LYS A 91 2.73 -9.82 10.31
N ALA A 92 2.47 -9.26 11.50
CA ALA A 92 2.88 -7.89 11.83
C ALA A 92 4.41 -7.75 11.93
N ALA A 93 5.10 -8.74 12.51
CA ALA A 93 6.56 -8.72 12.59
C ALA A 93 7.24 -8.83 11.21
N LYS A 94 6.65 -9.58 10.26
CA LYS A 94 7.12 -9.63 8.86
C LYS A 94 7.09 -8.23 8.22
N VAL A 95 6.00 -7.47 8.37
CA VAL A 95 5.89 -6.09 7.84
C VAL A 95 6.96 -5.19 8.44
N GLU A 96 7.15 -5.21 9.76
CA GLU A 96 8.17 -4.38 10.40
C GLU A 96 9.60 -4.79 10.00
N ALA A 97 9.82 -6.09 9.75
CA ALA A 97 11.12 -6.57 9.28
C ALA A 97 11.41 -6.13 7.84
N LEU A 98 10.40 -6.17 6.95
CA LEU A 98 10.49 -5.62 5.60
C LEU A 98 10.76 -4.11 5.64
N ARG A 99 10.01 -3.36 6.47
CA ARG A 99 10.25 -1.94 6.71
C ARG A 99 11.68 -1.67 7.18
N LEU A 100 12.18 -2.45 8.12
CA LEU A 100 13.54 -2.32 8.63
C LEU A 100 14.60 -2.52 7.53
N LEU A 101 14.42 -3.52 6.65
CA LEU A 101 15.32 -3.72 5.52
C LEU A 101 15.36 -2.49 4.59
N LEU A 102 14.19 -1.91 4.29
CA LEU A 102 14.10 -0.68 3.50
C LEU A 102 14.82 0.50 4.18
N HIS A 103 14.72 0.62 5.51
CA HIS A 103 15.41 1.66 6.27
C HIS A 103 16.93 1.49 6.36
N ILE A 104 17.44 0.26 6.27
CA ILE A 104 18.90 0.00 6.20
C ILE A 104 19.46 0.54 4.88
N GLY A 105 18.68 0.45 3.79
CA GLY A 105 18.94 1.17 2.54
C GLY A 105 20.15 0.73 1.72
N ASP A 106 20.90 -0.29 2.14
CA ASP A 106 22.04 -0.78 1.36
C ASP A 106 21.66 -1.87 0.34
N GLN A 107 22.60 -2.17 -0.56
CA GLN A 107 22.40 -3.17 -1.61
C GLN A 107 22.00 -4.55 -1.09
N LYS A 108 22.57 -4.97 0.05
CA LYS A 108 22.30 -6.29 0.63
C LYS A 108 20.88 -6.30 1.20
N ALA A 109 20.48 -5.25 1.91
CA ALA A 109 19.14 -5.11 2.47
C ALA A 109 18.08 -5.06 1.36
N ALA A 110 18.33 -4.33 0.27
CA ALA A 110 17.46 -4.29 -0.90
C ALA A 110 17.28 -5.68 -1.52
N ASN A 111 18.37 -6.42 -1.72
CA ASN A 111 18.35 -7.78 -2.26
C ASN A 111 17.60 -8.74 -1.32
N THR A 112 17.85 -8.67 -0.02
CA THR A 112 17.16 -9.49 0.98
C THR A 112 15.67 -9.16 1.04
N TYR A 113 15.29 -7.88 1.02
CA TYR A 113 13.90 -7.44 0.95
C TYR A 113 13.19 -8.08 -0.25
N MET A 114 13.78 -7.96 -1.45
CA MET A 114 13.17 -8.52 -2.66
C MET A 114 13.09 -10.05 -2.65
N ALA A 115 14.12 -10.73 -2.10
CA ALA A 115 14.11 -12.18 -1.96
C ALA A 115 13.00 -12.65 -1.02
N LEU A 116 12.80 -11.95 0.10
CA LEU A 116 11.74 -12.26 1.07
C LEU A 116 10.35 -11.97 0.49
N VAL A 117 10.14 -10.81 -0.16
CA VAL A 117 8.86 -10.49 -0.82
C VAL A 117 8.49 -11.58 -1.83
N ARG A 118 9.40 -11.94 -2.75
CA ARG A 118 9.13 -12.99 -3.74
C ARG A 118 8.84 -14.34 -3.13
N ARG A 119 9.60 -14.72 -2.09
CA ARG A 119 9.44 -16.01 -1.42
C ARG A 119 8.10 -16.11 -0.67
N PHE A 120 7.65 -15.02 -0.05
CA PHE A 120 6.52 -15.03 0.87
C PHE A 120 5.25 -14.36 0.33
N ALA A 121 5.25 -13.80 -0.89
CA ALA A 121 4.08 -13.13 -1.46
C ALA A 121 2.84 -14.05 -1.49
N GLY A 122 3.00 -15.29 -1.97
CA GLY A 122 1.93 -16.29 -1.99
C GLY A 122 1.52 -16.84 -0.62
N GLU A 123 2.35 -16.64 0.41
CA GLU A 123 2.02 -17.01 1.80
C GLU A 123 1.16 -15.94 2.51
N ARG A 124 0.54 -15.03 1.73
CA ARG A 124 -0.27 -13.92 2.21
C ARG A 124 0.52 -13.00 3.14
N LEU A 125 1.65 -12.49 2.65
CA LEU A 125 2.25 -11.29 3.22
C LEU A 125 1.16 -10.22 3.37
N PRO A 126 0.98 -9.65 4.57
CA PRO A 126 -0.11 -8.70 4.81
C PRO A 126 0.17 -7.30 4.20
N SER A 127 1.44 -6.97 3.96
CA SER A 127 1.88 -5.69 3.37
C SER A 127 3.34 -5.79 2.93
N LEU A 128 3.71 -4.97 1.95
CA LEU A 128 5.07 -4.75 1.45
C LEU A 128 5.88 -3.73 2.28
N ALA A 129 5.23 -3.00 3.19
CA ALA A 129 5.76 -1.80 3.83
C ALA A 129 6.27 -0.78 2.79
N ALA A 130 5.53 -0.63 1.69
CA ALA A 130 5.86 0.23 0.57
C ALA A 130 5.84 1.72 0.94
N ASP A 131 5.14 2.10 2.01
CA ASP A 131 5.17 3.44 2.61
C ASP A 131 6.61 3.91 2.87
N ALA A 132 7.48 3.00 3.34
CA ALA A 132 8.88 3.32 3.63
C ALA A 132 9.72 3.63 2.37
N LEU A 133 9.28 3.23 1.17
CA LEU A 133 9.94 3.61 -0.09
C LEU A 133 9.63 5.05 -0.50
N LEU A 134 8.50 5.62 -0.05
CA LEU A 134 8.17 7.02 -0.28
C LEU A 134 8.97 7.95 0.63
N ASP A 135 9.26 7.50 1.86
CA ASP A 135 10.09 8.26 2.82
C ASP A 135 11.55 8.37 2.34
N LYS A 136 12.05 7.34 1.67
CA LYS A 136 13.42 7.28 1.10
C LYS A 136 13.40 6.60 -0.28
N PRO A 137 13.18 7.37 -1.35
CA PRO A 137 13.10 6.87 -2.72
C PRO A 137 14.48 6.53 -3.32
N GLU A 138 15.34 5.88 -2.56
CA GLU A 138 16.64 5.40 -3.02
C GLU A 138 16.46 4.03 -3.68
N HIS A 139 17.19 3.79 -4.78
CA HIS A 139 17.20 2.50 -5.48
C HIS A 139 15.84 2.02 -6.03
N LEU A 140 14.90 2.94 -6.28
CA LEU A 140 13.57 2.61 -6.84
C LEU A 140 13.66 1.76 -8.11
N GLU A 141 14.66 2.01 -8.96
CA GLU A 141 14.93 1.25 -10.18
C GLU A 141 15.18 -0.24 -9.93
N ARG A 142 15.60 -0.62 -8.71
CA ARG A 142 15.82 -2.01 -8.30
C ARG A 142 14.57 -2.66 -7.71
N TYR A 143 13.86 -1.92 -6.86
CA TYR A 143 12.66 -2.43 -6.20
C TYR A 143 11.51 -2.58 -7.18
N PHE A 144 11.29 -1.55 -7.97
CA PHE A 144 10.02 -1.34 -8.62
C PHE A 144 9.67 -2.44 -9.65
N PRO A 145 10.57 -2.86 -10.57
CA PRO A 145 10.27 -3.97 -11.48
C PRO A 145 9.85 -5.26 -10.76
N ALA A 146 10.42 -5.52 -9.59
CA ALA A 146 10.17 -6.72 -8.83
C ALA A 146 8.93 -6.61 -7.92
N LEU A 147 8.63 -5.42 -7.38
CA LEU A 147 7.37 -5.16 -6.68
C LEU A 147 6.18 -5.26 -7.63
N LEU A 148 6.33 -4.82 -8.88
CA LEU A 148 5.28 -4.88 -9.89
C LEU A 148 4.92 -6.32 -10.28
N ALA A 149 5.86 -7.26 -10.21
CA ALA A 149 5.54 -8.67 -10.36
C ALA A 149 4.56 -9.18 -9.29
N CYS A 150 4.43 -8.47 -8.16
CA CYS A 150 3.48 -8.80 -7.09
C CYS A 150 2.08 -8.17 -7.33
N VAL A 151 1.84 -7.45 -8.42
CA VAL A 151 0.51 -6.85 -8.69
C VAL A 151 -0.58 -7.90 -8.94
N GLU A 152 -0.18 -9.10 -9.35
CA GLU A 152 -1.10 -10.23 -9.53
C GLU A 152 -1.48 -10.88 -8.20
N GLU A 153 -0.72 -10.64 -7.12
CA GLU A 153 -1.01 -11.15 -5.78
C GLU A 153 -2.10 -10.31 -5.12
N PRO A 154 -3.31 -10.85 -4.87
CA PRO A 154 -4.47 -10.03 -4.49
C PRO A 154 -4.26 -9.18 -3.25
N CYS A 155 -3.52 -9.69 -2.26
CA CYS A 155 -3.25 -8.99 -1.00
C CYS A 155 -2.24 -7.84 -1.14
N LEU A 156 -1.41 -7.85 -2.18
CA LEU A 156 -0.32 -6.87 -2.37
C LEU A 156 -0.63 -5.88 -3.49
N ALA A 157 -1.52 -6.24 -4.41
CA ALA A 157 -1.84 -5.46 -5.60
C ALA A 157 -2.20 -4.00 -5.32
N ALA A 158 -3.03 -3.75 -4.30
CA ALA A 158 -3.43 -2.40 -3.93
C ALA A 158 -2.23 -1.55 -3.50
N GLU A 159 -1.37 -2.08 -2.63
CA GLU A 159 -0.18 -1.38 -2.14
C GLU A 159 0.85 -1.13 -3.25
N VAL A 160 1.00 -2.08 -4.19
CA VAL A 160 1.85 -1.89 -5.38
C VAL A 160 1.30 -0.78 -6.27
N CYS A 161 -0.02 -0.76 -6.53
CA CYS A 161 -0.66 0.28 -7.33
C CYS A 161 -0.58 1.65 -6.67
N GLU A 162 -0.84 1.73 -5.36
CA GLU A 162 -0.73 2.97 -4.58
C GLU A 162 0.70 3.53 -4.63
N LEU A 163 1.71 2.69 -4.40
CA LEU A 163 3.11 3.08 -4.53
C LEU A 163 3.41 3.58 -5.96
N ALA A 164 2.97 2.85 -7.00
CA ALA A 164 3.20 3.22 -8.39
C ALA A 164 2.59 4.59 -8.74
N VAL A 165 1.35 4.84 -8.30
CA VAL A 165 0.66 6.13 -8.47
C VAL A 165 1.43 7.23 -7.75
N ALA A 166 1.76 7.03 -6.47
CA ALA A 166 2.49 8.02 -5.67
C ALA A 166 3.86 8.36 -6.30
N LEU A 167 4.61 7.36 -6.76
CA LEU A 167 5.91 7.59 -7.42
C LEU A 167 5.76 8.34 -8.75
N CYS A 168 4.74 8.03 -9.55
CA CYS A 168 4.47 8.76 -10.80
C CYS A 168 4.07 10.22 -10.53
N GLU A 169 3.22 10.45 -9.52
CA GLU A 169 2.74 11.79 -9.17
C GLU A 169 3.84 12.70 -8.65
N ASN A 170 4.81 12.13 -7.93
CA ASN A 170 5.98 12.86 -7.43
C ASN A 170 7.11 12.95 -8.47
N GLY A 171 6.92 12.43 -9.69
CA GLY A 171 7.94 12.43 -10.75
C GLY A 171 9.17 11.55 -10.44
N LEU A 172 9.06 10.65 -9.46
CA LEU A 172 10.10 9.71 -9.06
C LEU A 172 10.16 8.47 -9.95
N LEU A 173 9.09 8.24 -10.71
CA LEU A 173 8.96 7.15 -11.65
C LEU A 173 8.40 7.69 -12.96
N GLU A 174 9.10 7.41 -14.06
CA GLU A 174 8.63 7.79 -15.38
C GLU A 174 7.48 6.86 -15.83
N PRO A 175 6.32 7.39 -16.28
CA PRO A 175 5.19 6.55 -16.69
C PRO A 175 5.52 5.55 -17.81
N SER A 176 6.49 5.87 -18.68
CA SER A 176 6.93 4.98 -19.76
C SER A 176 7.52 3.65 -19.23
N SER A 177 8.12 3.67 -18.03
CA SER A 177 8.67 2.48 -17.37
C SER A 177 7.60 1.47 -16.93
N LEU A 178 6.35 1.91 -16.79
CA LEU A 178 5.22 1.05 -16.44
C LEU A 178 4.66 0.28 -17.65
N ARG A 179 4.91 0.73 -18.88
CA ARG A 179 4.32 0.15 -20.10
C ARG A 179 4.52 -1.37 -20.23
N PRO A 180 5.71 -1.96 -19.96
CA PRO A 180 5.90 -3.41 -20.04
C PRO A 180 4.98 -4.23 -19.13
N LEU A 181 4.37 -3.58 -18.13
CA LEU A 181 3.61 -4.20 -17.07
C LEU A 181 2.11 -3.99 -17.22
N ALA A 182 1.69 -3.17 -18.18
CA ALA A 182 0.28 -2.93 -18.47
C ALA A 182 -0.53 -4.24 -18.58
N PRO A 183 -0.04 -5.32 -19.24
CA PRO A 183 -0.80 -6.57 -19.31
C PRO A 183 -1.08 -7.20 -17.93
N ALA A 184 -0.12 -7.15 -17.01
CA ALA A 184 -0.28 -7.70 -15.66
C ALA A 184 -1.27 -6.87 -14.82
N VAL A 185 -1.14 -5.54 -14.89
CA VAL A 185 -2.05 -4.61 -14.20
C VAL A 185 -3.49 -4.75 -14.72
N VAL A 186 -3.67 -4.84 -16.05
CA VAL A 186 -4.99 -5.04 -16.67
C VAL A 186 -5.60 -6.38 -16.26
N ARG A 187 -4.83 -7.48 -16.26
CA ARG A 187 -5.32 -8.78 -15.77
C ARG A 187 -5.74 -8.73 -14.29
N ALA A 188 -4.91 -8.11 -13.44
CA ALA A 188 -5.21 -7.94 -12.03
C ALA A 188 -6.48 -7.09 -11.79
N TYR A 189 -6.73 -6.10 -12.65
CA TYR A 189 -7.96 -5.31 -12.62
C TYR A 189 -9.19 -6.08 -13.13
N ALA A 190 -9.06 -6.88 -14.19
CA ALA A 190 -10.19 -7.56 -14.83
C ALA A 190 -11.00 -8.42 -13.84
N TRP A 191 -10.32 -9.16 -12.97
CA TRP A 191 -10.97 -9.95 -11.90
C TRP A 191 -11.76 -9.07 -10.92
N ARG A 192 -11.25 -7.89 -10.57
CA ARG A 192 -11.89 -6.92 -9.67
C ARG A 192 -13.10 -6.28 -10.31
N ARG A 193 -12.97 -5.86 -11.58
CA ARG A 193 -14.07 -5.34 -12.40
C ARG A 193 -15.24 -6.31 -12.45
N GLU A 194 -14.98 -7.59 -12.72
CA GLU A 194 -16.05 -8.59 -12.78
C GLU A 194 -16.81 -8.70 -11.45
N ARG A 195 -16.11 -8.69 -10.32
CA ARG A 195 -16.73 -8.72 -8.99
C ARG A 195 -17.52 -7.45 -8.70
N LEU A 196 -16.97 -6.28 -9.04
CA LEU A 196 -17.66 -5.00 -8.92
C LEU A 196 -18.96 -4.98 -9.72
N LEU A 197 -18.92 -5.38 -11.00
CA LEU A 197 -20.12 -5.41 -11.84
C LEU A 197 -21.17 -6.39 -11.32
N ARG A 198 -20.75 -7.54 -10.77
CA ARG A 198 -21.68 -8.49 -10.12
C ARG A 198 -22.29 -7.87 -8.86
N ALA A 199 -21.48 -7.19 -8.03
CA ALA A 199 -21.94 -6.53 -6.82
C ALA A 199 -22.91 -5.36 -7.13
N GLU A 200 -22.68 -4.57 -8.17
CA GLU A 200 -23.58 -3.48 -8.62
C GLU A 200 -24.92 -3.98 -9.19
N ARG A 201 -24.95 -5.22 -9.71
CA ARG A 201 -26.18 -5.87 -10.22
C ARG A 201 -27.00 -6.53 -9.10
N GLY A 202 -26.34 -6.96 -8.02
CA GLY A 202 -27.00 -7.53 -6.85
C GLY A 202 -27.79 -6.47 -6.09
N GLU A 203 -29.02 -6.78 -5.69
CA GLU A 203 -29.88 -5.83 -4.97
C GLU A 203 -29.18 -5.23 -3.74
N ALA A 204 -29.28 -3.90 -3.61
CA ALA A 204 -28.58 -3.04 -2.66
C ALA A 204 -28.88 -3.31 -1.16
N ARG A 205 -29.51 -4.42 -0.81
CA ARG A 205 -30.01 -4.73 0.54
C ARG A 205 -29.20 -5.77 1.32
N ASP A 206 -28.23 -6.44 0.71
CA ASP A 206 -27.36 -7.41 1.40
C ASP A 206 -26.13 -6.70 2.02
N PRO A 207 -26.02 -6.63 3.37
CA PRO A 207 -24.91 -5.98 4.05
C PRO A 207 -23.54 -6.60 3.73
N LEU A 208 -23.47 -7.92 3.48
CA LEU A 208 -22.21 -8.60 3.15
C LEU A 208 -21.71 -8.15 1.78
N ARG A 209 -22.62 -7.97 0.82
CA ARG A 209 -22.27 -7.45 -0.52
C ARG A 209 -21.90 -5.98 -0.48
N GLN A 210 -22.52 -5.18 0.38
CA GLN A 210 -22.11 -3.78 0.57
C GLN A 210 -20.69 -3.68 1.14
N ALA A 211 -20.33 -4.54 2.10
CA ALA A 211 -18.97 -4.61 2.62
C ALA A 211 -17.96 -5.06 1.55
N GLU A 212 -18.31 -6.07 0.74
CA GLU A 212 -17.50 -6.51 -0.39
C GLU A 212 -17.31 -5.39 -1.44
N LEU A 213 -18.39 -4.69 -1.80
CA LEU A 213 -18.35 -3.56 -2.72
C LEU A 213 -17.44 -2.44 -2.21
N HIS A 214 -17.51 -2.12 -0.91
CA HIS A 214 -16.67 -1.10 -0.31
C HIS A 214 -15.18 -1.45 -0.42
N GLY A 215 -14.81 -2.70 -0.12
CA GLY A 215 -13.43 -3.18 -0.27
C GLY A 215 -12.95 -3.15 -1.72
N LEU A 216 -13.75 -3.70 -2.64
CA LEU A 216 -13.42 -3.75 -4.07
C LEU A 216 -13.31 -2.36 -4.71
N ARG A 217 -14.11 -1.40 -4.26
CA ARG A 217 -14.09 -0.02 -4.74
C ARG A 217 -12.73 0.62 -4.50
N GLY A 218 -12.19 0.50 -3.28
CA GLY A 218 -10.90 1.09 -2.92
C GLY A 218 -9.79 0.59 -3.84
N GLU A 219 -9.73 -0.72 -4.05
CA GLU A 219 -8.75 -1.33 -4.96
C GLU A 219 -8.94 -0.85 -6.39
N ALA A 220 -10.17 -0.87 -6.92
CA ALA A 220 -10.43 -0.46 -8.30
C ALA A 220 -10.13 1.01 -8.59
N LEU A 221 -10.33 1.91 -7.62
CA LEU A 221 -9.93 3.31 -7.75
C LEU A 221 -8.42 3.42 -8.02
N LEU A 222 -7.59 2.70 -7.24
CA LEU A 222 -6.13 2.69 -7.43
C LEU A 222 -5.71 2.18 -8.81
N PHE A 223 -6.34 1.11 -9.29
CA PHE A 223 -6.07 0.59 -10.63
C PHE A 223 -6.42 1.59 -11.74
N LEU A 224 -7.60 2.23 -11.64
CA LEU A 224 -8.02 3.25 -12.61
C LEU A 224 -7.11 4.48 -12.57
N GLU A 225 -6.63 4.88 -11.39
CA GLU A 225 -5.64 5.96 -11.27
C GLU A 225 -4.31 5.59 -11.93
N LEU A 226 -3.84 4.37 -11.72
CA LEU A 226 -2.63 3.83 -12.33
C LEU A 226 -2.75 3.74 -13.85
N PHE A 227 -3.92 3.38 -14.39
CA PHE A 227 -4.17 3.41 -15.84
C PHE A 227 -3.99 4.81 -16.44
N GLY A 228 -4.22 5.87 -15.66
CA GLY A 228 -3.93 7.25 -16.09
C GLY A 228 -2.43 7.53 -16.33
N PHE A 229 -1.53 6.65 -15.88
CA PHE A 229 -0.10 6.68 -16.18
C PHE A 229 0.30 5.64 -17.24
N LEU A 230 -0.59 4.72 -17.60
CA LEU A 230 -0.37 3.67 -18.60
C LEU A 230 -0.97 4.07 -19.95
N ALA A 231 -0.16 4.73 -20.78
CA ALA A 231 -0.53 5.07 -22.17
C ALA A 231 -0.47 3.83 -23.09
N THR A 232 -1.33 2.85 -22.83
CA THR A 232 -1.48 1.60 -23.59
C THR A 232 -2.95 1.40 -24.00
N PRO A 233 -3.22 0.86 -25.21
CA PRO A 233 -4.59 0.64 -25.68
C PRO A 233 -5.47 -0.16 -24.72
N GLU A 234 -4.90 -1.15 -24.04
CA GLU A 234 -5.60 -2.02 -23.10
C GLU A 234 -6.06 -1.26 -21.85
N ALA A 235 -5.18 -0.45 -21.26
CA ALA A 235 -5.51 0.40 -20.13
C ALA A 235 -6.55 1.48 -20.50
N GLU A 236 -6.43 2.07 -21.70
CA GLU A 236 -7.40 3.05 -22.21
C GLU A 236 -8.78 2.42 -22.42
N ALA A 237 -8.85 1.19 -22.94
CA ALA A 237 -10.10 0.46 -23.08
C ALA A 237 -10.78 0.21 -21.72
N GLU A 238 -10.00 -0.15 -20.69
CA GLU A 238 -10.51 -0.30 -19.32
C GLU A 238 -11.03 1.03 -18.75
N LEU A 239 -10.32 2.13 -18.97
CA LEU A 239 -10.76 3.47 -18.56
C LEU A 239 -12.07 3.88 -19.23
N HIS A 240 -12.23 3.64 -20.54
CA HIS A 240 -13.48 3.90 -21.24
C HIS A 240 -14.62 3.02 -20.74
N SER A 241 -14.37 1.73 -20.48
CA SER A 241 -15.37 0.85 -19.88
C SER A 241 -15.81 1.33 -18.49
N ALA A 242 -14.88 1.91 -17.70
CA ALA A 242 -15.17 2.41 -16.36
C ALA A 242 -16.09 3.64 -16.34
N LEU A 243 -16.26 4.35 -17.46
CA LEU A 243 -17.26 5.43 -17.59
C LEU A 243 -18.70 4.90 -17.45
N GLY A 244 -18.92 3.59 -17.63
CA GLY A 244 -20.21 2.93 -17.49
C GLY A 244 -20.57 2.46 -16.06
N TYR A 245 -19.70 2.64 -15.06
CA TYR A 245 -20.03 2.28 -13.67
C TYR A 245 -21.18 3.13 -13.12
N ARG A 246 -21.98 2.54 -12.23
CA ARG A 246 -23.00 3.31 -11.49
C ARG A 246 -22.35 4.19 -10.43
N ASP A 247 -21.24 3.73 -9.86
CA ASP A 247 -20.47 4.46 -8.88
C ASP A 247 -19.87 5.76 -9.45
N PRO A 248 -20.25 6.96 -8.95
CA PRO A 248 -19.73 8.22 -9.45
C PRO A 248 -18.24 8.40 -9.17
N ARG A 249 -17.68 7.80 -8.11
CA ARG A 249 -16.25 7.92 -7.77
C ARG A 249 -15.38 7.17 -8.77
N LEU A 250 -15.79 5.96 -9.15
CA LEU A 250 -15.09 5.17 -10.19
C LEU A 250 -15.11 5.92 -11.54
N ARG A 251 -16.26 6.49 -11.92
CA ARG A 251 -16.36 7.32 -13.13
C ARG A 251 -15.47 8.55 -13.06
N ALA A 252 -15.45 9.25 -11.92
CA ALA A 252 -14.62 10.43 -11.72
C ALA A 252 -13.13 10.12 -11.93
N VAL A 253 -12.64 9.04 -11.32
CA VAL A 253 -11.26 8.59 -11.50
C VAL A 253 -10.96 8.25 -12.95
N ALA A 254 -11.84 7.51 -13.62
CA ALA A 254 -11.67 7.17 -15.03
C ALA A 254 -11.60 8.41 -15.94
N VAL A 255 -12.48 9.39 -15.72
CA VAL A 255 -12.45 10.68 -16.41
C VAL A 255 -11.12 11.40 -16.17
N GLY A 256 -10.68 11.50 -14.91
CA GLY A 256 -9.41 12.15 -14.56
C GLY A 256 -8.19 11.47 -15.19
N ALA A 257 -8.20 10.14 -15.24
CA ALA A 257 -7.15 9.34 -15.88
C ALA A 257 -7.12 9.53 -17.41
N LEU A 258 -8.27 9.48 -18.10
CA LEU A 258 -8.36 9.76 -19.54
C LEU A 258 -7.88 11.17 -19.87
N LEU A 259 -8.28 12.16 -19.08
CA LEU A 259 -7.82 13.53 -19.26
C LEU A 259 -6.31 13.68 -19.04
N ARG A 260 -5.71 12.97 -18.09
CA ARG A 260 -4.24 12.93 -17.91
C ARG A 260 -3.55 12.40 -19.16
N LEU A 261 -4.09 11.36 -19.77
CA LEU A 261 -3.58 10.77 -21.02
C LEU A 261 -3.88 11.62 -22.28
N ASN A 262 -4.45 12.82 -22.11
CA ASN A 262 -4.92 13.67 -23.22
C ASN A 262 -5.91 12.96 -24.15
N ARG A 263 -6.76 12.09 -23.60
CA ARG A 263 -7.85 11.45 -24.33
C ARG A 263 -9.12 12.28 -24.24
N HIS A 264 -9.94 12.15 -25.29
CA HIS A 264 -11.23 12.79 -25.35
C HIS A 264 -12.18 12.13 -24.36
N VAL A 265 -12.93 12.95 -23.62
CA VAL A 265 -14.01 12.50 -22.72
C VAL A 265 -15.25 13.25 -23.14
N ASP A 266 -16.34 12.52 -23.38
CA ASP A 266 -17.63 13.12 -23.71
C ASP A 266 -18.06 14.10 -22.59
N PRO A 267 -18.48 15.34 -22.92
CA PRO A 267 -18.93 16.32 -21.94
C PRO A 267 -20.04 15.82 -21.00
N THR A 268 -20.87 14.86 -21.44
CA THR A 268 -21.91 14.25 -20.61
C THR A 268 -21.34 13.47 -19.43
N HIS A 269 -20.21 12.77 -19.60
CA HIS A 269 -19.52 12.10 -18.51
C HIS A 269 -18.90 13.10 -17.53
N LEU A 270 -18.30 14.18 -18.04
CA LEU A 270 -17.75 15.25 -17.22
C LEU A 270 -18.84 15.93 -16.37
N ARG A 271 -19.99 16.22 -16.98
CA ARG A 271 -21.14 16.82 -16.28
C ARG A 271 -21.70 15.87 -15.23
N GLY A 272 -21.93 14.60 -15.57
CA GLY A 272 -22.48 13.62 -14.65
C GLY A 272 -21.58 13.36 -13.43
N VAL A 273 -20.26 13.46 -13.58
CA VAL A 273 -19.33 13.45 -12.44
C VAL A 273 -19.37 14.78 -11.67
N ALA A 274 -19.45 15.92 -12.37
CA ALA A 274 -19.47 17.23 -11.73
C ALA A 274 -20.79 17.53 -10.98
N GLU A 275 -21.88 16.78 -11.20
CA GLU A 275 -23.15 16.95 -10.49
C GLU A 275 -23.09 16.53 -9.02
N ASP A 276 -22.28 15.53 -8.68
CA ASP A 276 -22.09 15.07 -7.31
C ASP A 276 -21.05 15.95 -6.56
N PRO A 277 -21.36 16.49 -5.37
CA PRO A 277 -20.46 17.43 -4.68
C PRO A 277 -19.08 16.86 -4.30
N GLU A 278 -19.03 15.58 -3.91
CA GLU A 278 -17.80 14.92 -3.48
C GLU A 278 -16.86 14.74 -4.68
N THR A 279 -17.36 14.13 -5.74
CA THR A 279 -16.60 13.87 -6.96
C THR A 279 -16.26 15.15 -7.72
N ARG A 280 -17.10 16.20 -7.65
CA ARG A 280 -16.76 17.54 -8.13
C ARG A 280 -15.55 18.13 -7.43
N THR A 281 -15.47 18.02 -6.10
CA THR A 281 -14.35 18.55 -5.32
C THR A 281 -13.07 17.81 -5.69
N TRP A 282 -13.12 16.49 -5.75
CA TRP A 282 -12.01 15.64 -6.19
C TRP A 282 -11.57 15.99 -7.63
N LEU A 283 -12.51 16.05 -8.58
CA LEU A 283 -12.23 16.34 -9.99
C LEU A 283 -11.59 17.72 -10.17
N THR A 284 -12.06 18.73 -9.42
CA THR A 284 -11.49 20.08 -9.43
C THR A 284 -10.02 20.06 -9.00
N GLY A 285 -9.70 19.35 -7.91
CA GLY A 285 -8.32 19.17 -7.46
C GLY A 285 -7.46 18.48 -8.53
N ARG A 286 -7.99 17.44 -9.16
CA ARG A 286 -7.29 16.67 -10.19
C ARG A 286 -7.04 17.47 -11.47
N LEU A 287 -8.03 18.21 -11.94
CA LEU A 287 -7.93 19.09 -13.12
C LEU A 287 -6.90 20.21 -12.89
N ARG A 288 -6.85 20.76 -11.67
CA ARG A 288 -5.83 21.74 -11.30
C ARG A 288 -4.43 21.15 -11.41
N GLN A 289 -4.22 19.93 -10.89
CA GLN A 289 -2.93 19.26 -10.94
C GLN A 289 -2.44 18.99 -12.38
N ILE A 290 -3.35 18.67 -13.30
CA ILE A 290 -3.00 18.42 -14.72
C ILE A 290 -3.12 19.68 -15.61
N GLY A 291 -3.36 20.86 -15.04
CA GLY A 291 -3.46 22.12 -15.79
C GLY A 291 -4.68 22.25 -16.69
N LYS A 292 -5.77 21.51 -16.43
CA LYS A 292 -7.00 21.47 -17.27
C LYS A 292 -8.25 22.00 -16.57
N LEU A 293 -8.09 23.00 -15.70
CA LEU A 293 -9.19 23.53 -14.89
C LEU A 293 -10.32 24.15 -15.76
N SER A 294 -10.01 24.64 -16.96
CA SER A 294 -10.99 25.23 -17.90
C SER A 294 -12.08 24.26 -18.35
N LEU A 295 -11.81 22.94 -18.34
CA LEU A 295 -12.82 21.93 -18.72
C LEU A 295 -14.00 21.88 -17.73
N LEU A 296 -13.81 22.33 -16.49
CA LEU A 296 -14.86 22.33 -15.48
C LEU A 296 -15.86 23.48 -15.71
N SER A 297 -15.41 24.62 -16.23
CA SER A 297 -16.30 25.73 -16.65
C SER A 297 -17.17 25.32 -17.83
N GLU A 298 -16.61 24.60 -18.80
CA GLU A 298 -17.34 24.11 -19.97
C GLU A 298 -18.40 23.07 -19.58
N ALA A 299 -18.09 22.19 -18.62
CA ALA A 299 -19.03 21.18 -18.14
C ALA A 299 -20.21 21.74 -17.32
N ARG A 300 -20.03 22.88 -16.65
CA ARG A 300 -21.06 23.57 -15.85
C ARG A 300 -22.09 24.35 -16.67
N LEU A 301 -21.86 24.56 -17.97
CA LEU A 301 -22.85 25.17 -18.86
C LEU A 301 -23.82 24.08 -19.37
N PRO A 302 -25.10 24.22 -19.02
CA PRO A 302 -25.97 25.09 -19.81
C PRO A 302 -26.59 26.18 -18.93
N GLU A 303 -26.09 27.41 -19.05
CA GLU A 303 -26.96 28.54 -18.71
C GLU A 303 -28.14 28.52 -19.68
N ALA A 304 -29.33 28.59 -19.11
CA ALA A 304 -30.59 28.69 -19.81
C ALA A 304 -30.51 29.79 -20.88
N THR A 305 -30.32 29.39 -22.14
CA THR A 305 -30.77 30.21 -23.27
C THR A 305 -32.22 29.85 -23.52
N THR A 306 -33.09 30.15 -22.57
CA THR A 306 -34.53 30.17 -22.81
C THR A 306 -34.94 31.63 -22.98
N ARG A 307 -35.35 31.91 -24.21
CA ARG A 307 -35.87 33.18 -24.72
C ARG A 307 -37.08 33.67 -23.93
#